data_AF-A0A5P9BG94-F1
#
_entry.id   AF-A0A5P9BG94-F1
#
_cell.length_a   1.000
_cell.length_b   1.000
_cell.length_c   1.000
_cell.angle_alpha   90.00
_cell.angle_beta   90.00
_cell.angle_gamma   90.00
#
_symmetry.space_group_name_H-M   'P 1'
#
loop_
_entity.id
_entity.type
_entity.pdbx_description
1 polymer ?
#
loop_
_entity_poly.entity_id
_entity_poly.type
_entity_poly.pdbx_seq_one_letter_code
_entity_poly.pdbx_strand_id
1 'polypeptide(L)'
;MKNISKMDTPDASTLTNVMRNLGGAFSIAIIATLLDNKTREHLAHIKESLPSVSQLGWQTLQQQQAFFIQSGSDAATAMQQAQASLLGTMQRDAAIMAYNDVFLMMTAFLAFASFLILNMKD
;
A
#
# COMPACT_ATOMS: atom_id res chain seq x y z
N MET A 1 32.12 -7.86 -16.75
CA MET A 1 33.15 -8.76 -16.17
C MET A 1 34.35 -8.97 -17.11
N LYS A 2 34.75 -7.97 -17.90
CA LYS A 2 35.86 -8.11 -18.87
C LYS A 2 37.27 -7.91 -18.26
N ASN A 3 37.36 -7.43 -17.01
CA ASN A 3 38.61 -7.04 -16.34
C ASN A 3 38.85 -7.70 -14.96
N ILE A 4 38.19 -8.83 -14.64
CA ILE A 4 38.39 -9.54 -13.37
C ILE A 4 39.23 -10.80 -13.64
N SER A 5 40.27 -11.04 -12.84
CA SER A 5 41.08 -12.26 -12.94
C SER A 5 40.22 -13.49 -12.74
N LYS A 6 40.47 -14.58 -13.47
CA LYS A 6 39.69 -15.83 -13.37
C LYS A 6 39.60 -16.35 -11.93
N MET A 7 40.64 -16.09 -11.12
CA MET A 7 40.71 -16.49 -9.70
C MET A 7 39.76 -15.69 -8.80
N ASP A 8 39.43 -14.44 -9.14
CA ASP A 8 38.60 -13.53 -8.30
C ASP A 8 37.10 -13.57 -8.68
N THR A 9 36.76 -14.29 -9.75
CA THR A 9 35.37 -14.46 -10.22
C THR A 9 34.42 -15.03 -9.15
N PRO A 10 34.82 -16.04 -8.34
CA PRO A 10 33.97 -16.59 -7.29
C PRO A 10 33.63 -15.57 -6.19
N ASP A 11 34.62 -14.76 -5.79
CA ASP A 11 34.44 -13.74 -4.76
C ASP A 11 33.55 -12.60 -5.26
N ALA A 12 33.75 -12.15 -6.51
CA ALA A 12 32.89 -11.15 -7.16
C ALA A 12 31.43 -11.64 -7.32
N SER A 13 31.24 -12.92 -7.64
CA SER A 13 29.91 -13.55 -7.74
C SER A 13 29.21 -13.61 -6.37
N THR A 14 29.95 -14.00 -5.33
CA THR A 14 29.44 -14.05 -3.94
C THR A 14 29.01 -12.66 -3.48
N LEU A 15 29.84 -11.63 -3.71
CA LEU A 15 29.51 -10.26 -3.36
C LEU A 15 28.27 -9.75 -4.10
N THR A 16 28.15 -10.02 -5.40
CA THR A 16 26.98 -9.61 -6.21
C THR A 16 25.69 -10.25 -5.70
N ASN A 17 25.74 -11.52 -5.30
CA ASN A 17 24.59 -12.21 -4.71
C ASN A 17 24.16 -11.61 -3.37
N VAL A 18 25.11 -11.30 -2.49
CA VAL A 18 24.84 -10.65 -1.21
C VAL A 18 24.20 -9.27 -1.44
N MET A 19 24.78 -8.46 -2.32
CA MET A 19 24.26 -7.13 -2.63
C MET A 19 22.84 -7.18 -3.21
N ARG A 20 22.55 -8.16 -4.09
CA ARG A 20 21.21 -8.35 -4.65
C ARG A 20 20.19 -8.76 -3.58
N ASN A 21 20.54 -9.72 -2.72
CA ASN A 21 19.64 -10.18 -1.66
C ASN A 21 19.36 -9.06 -0.64
N LEU A 22 20.41 -8.33 -0.26
CA LEU A 22 20.30 -7.18 0.63
C LEU A 22 19.43 -6.08 0.02
N GLY A 23 19.67 -5.73 -1.25
CA GLY A 23 18.86 -4.76 -1.99
C GLY A 23 17.39 -5.19 -2.09
N GLY A 24 17.12 -6.48 -2.29
CA GLY A 24 15.77 -7.03 -2.30
C GLY A 24 15.05 -6.85 -0.95
N ALA A 25 15.71 -7.19 0.16
CA ALA A 25 15.14 -7.03 1.50
C ALA A 25 14.86 -5.56 1.85
N PHE A 26 15.81 -4.66 1.55
CA PHE A 26 15.60 -3.22 1.75
C PHE A 26 14.46 -2.68 0.90
N SER A 27 14.36 -3.10 -0.36
CA SER A 27 13.29 -2.68 -1.27
C SER A 27 11.92 -3.06 -0.71
N ILE A 28 11.77 -4.29 -0.23
CA ILE A 28 10.51 -4.77 0.38
C ILE A 28 10.17 -3.93 1.61
N ALA A 29 11.13 -3.67 2.50
CA ALA A 29 10.91 -2.86 3.69
C ALA A 29 10.46 -1.43 3.34
N ILE A 30 11.13 -0.78 2.39
CA ILE A 30 10.78 0.56 1.92
C ILE A 30 9.37 0.57 1.33
N ILE A 31 9.03 -0.39 0.46
CA ILE A 31 7.70 -0.50 -0.14
C ILE A 31 6.62 -0.70 0.93
N ALA A 32 6.87 -1.57 1.91
CA ALA A 32 5.93 -1.81 3.00
C ALA A 32 5.70 -0.54 3.84
N THR A 33 6.76 0.19 4.18
CA THR A 33 6.65 1.48 4.89
C THR A 33 5.92 2.53 4.07
N LEU A 34 6.20 2.65 2.77
CA LEU A 34 5.49 3.56 1.88
C LEU A 34 4.00 3.22 1.79
N LEU A 35 3.67 1.94 1.68
CA LEU A 35 2.29 1.48 1.63
C LEU A 35 1.53 1.82 2.93
N ASP A 36 2.14 1.61 4.10
CA ASP A 36 1.52 1.97 5.39
C ASP A 36 1.31 3.48 5.50
N ASN A 37 2.33 4.28 5.20
CA ASN A 37 2.24 5.74 5.25
C ASN A 37 1.17 6.28 4.29
N LYS A 38 1.17 5.80 3.04
CA LYS A 38 0.17 6.20 2.04
C LYS A 38 -1.24 5.77 2.41
N THR A 39 -1.39 4.59 3.01
CA THR A 39 -2.70 4.14 3.50
C THR A 39 -3.22 5.08 4.60
N ARG A 40 -2.34 5.52 5.52
CA ARG A 40 -2.71 6.49 6.56
C ARG A 40 -3.07 7.86 5.98
N GLU A 41 -2.31 8.36 5.01
CA GLU A 41 -2.60 9.60 4.28
C GLU A 41 -3.97 9.56 3.62
N HIS A 42 -4.24 8.55 2.80
CA HIS A 42 -5.54 8.38 2.14
C HIS A 42 -6.68 8.21 3.12
N LEU A 43 -6.47 7.45 4.21
CA LEU A 43 -7.48 7.30 5.26
C LEU A 43 -7.80 8.63 5.95
N ALA A 44 -6.81 9.49 6.18
CA ALA A 44 -7.02 10.82 6.75
C ALA A 44 -7.86 11.68 5.79
N HIS A 45 -7.52 11.69 4.49
CA HIS A 45 -8.29 12.43 3.49
C HIS A 45 -9.73 11.94 3.33
N ILE A 46 -9.96 10.61 3.35
CA ILE A 46 -11.32 10.05 3.31
C ILE A 46 -12.11 10.56 4.53
N LYS A 47 -11.52 10.53 5.72
CA LYS A 47 -12.17 11.00 6.95
C LYS A 47 -12.48 12.49 6.92
N GLU A 48 -11.57 13.30 6.39
CA GLU A 48 -11.78 14.75 6.21
C GLU A 48 -12.87 15.05 5.17
N SER A 49 -13.00 14.21 4.15
CA SER A 49 -13.99 14.38 3.08
C SER A 49 -15.43 14.07 3.52
N LEU A 50 -15.63 13.46 4.69
CA LEU A 50 -16.95 13.28 5.29
C LEU A 50 -17.25 14.46 6.23
N PRO A 51 -18.16 15.38 5.86
CA PRO A 51 -18.67 16.35 6.81
C PRO A 51 -19.25 15.62 8.02
N SER A 52 -18.97 16.14 9.22
CA SER A 52 -19.57 15.66 10.48
C SER A 52 -21.12 15.69 10.46
N VAL A 53 -21.71 16.45 9.54
CA VAL A 53 -23.16 16.59 9.31
C VAL A 53 -23.61 16.05 7.94
N SER A 54 -22.85 15.14 7.33
CA SER A 54 -23.21 14.55 6.04
C SER A 54 -24.51 13.76 6.14
N GLN A 55 -25.58 14.28 5.53
CA GLN A 55 -26.88 13.58 5.48
C GLN A 55 -26.76 12.20 4.82
N LEU A 56 -25.98 12.10 3.75
CA LEU A 56 -25.71 10.83 3.08
C LEU A 56 -24.95 9.86 4.00
N GLY A 57 -23.94 10.35 4.72
CA GLY A 57 -23.18 9.54 5.68
C GLY A 57 -24.08 8.99 6.79
N TRP A 58 -24.95 9.83 7.36
CA TRP A 58 -25.92 9.40 8.37
C TRP A 58 -26.94 8.38 7.82
N GLN A 59 -27.42 8.56 6.59
CA GLN A 59 -28.34 7.61 5.95
C GLN A 59 -27.68 6.25 5.71
N THR A 60 -26.45 6.22 5.19
CA THR A 60 -25.70 4.97 5.00
C THR A 60 -25.46 4.26 6.31
N LEU A 61 -25.14 5.00 7.37
CA LEU A 61 -24.85 4.44 8.69
C LEU A 61 -26.12 3.88 9.35
N GLN A 62 -27.26 4.55 9.20
CA GLN A 62 -28.57 4.03 9.62
C GLN A 62 -28.99 2.78 8.84
N GLN A 63 -28.74 2.73 7.53
CA GLN A 63 -29.01 1.53 6.73
C GLN A 63 -28.18 0.33 7.21
N GLN A 64 -26.89 0.53 7.49
CA GLN A 64 -26.04 -0.51 8.07
C GLN A 64 -26.50 -0.93 9.47
N GLN A 65 -26.89 0.04 10.32
CA GLN A 65 -27.45 -0.26 11.64
C GLN A 65 -28.71 -1.12 11.51
N ALA A 66 -29.65 -0.76 10.62
CA ALA A 66 -30.87 -1.51 10.38
C ALA A 66 -30.58 -2.96 9.93
N PHE A 67 -29.57 -3.16 9.09
CA PHE A 67 -29.11 -4.49 8.69
C PHE A 67 -28.63 -5.33 9.89
N PHE A 68 -27.84 -4.74 10.79
CA PHE A 68 -27.35 -5.43 11.98
C PHE A 68 -28.45 -5.71 13.02
N ILE A 69 -29.43 -4.81 13.15
CA ILE A 69 -30.65 -5.05 13.95
C ILE A 69 -31.42 -6.25 13.38
N GLN A 70 -31.64 -6.27 12.06
CA GLN A 70 -32.33 -7.38 11.39
C GLN A 70 -31.56 -8.70 11.51
N SER A 71 -30.24 -8.62 11.66
CA SER A 71 -29.35 -9.76 11.91
C SER A 71 -29.30 -10.21 13.39
N GLY A 72 -30.06 -9.56 14.27
CA GLY A 72 -30.25 -9.97 15.68
C GLY A 72 -29.46 -9.16 16.72
N SER A 73 -28.78 -8.08 16.33
CA SER A 73 -28.09 -7.19 17.29
C SER A 73 -29.07 -6.19 17.92
N ASP A 74 -28.85 -5.81 19.18
CA ASP A 74 -29.58 -4.68 19.76
C ASP A 74 -29.15 -3.36 19.10
N ALA A 75 -29.94 -2.29 19.31
CA ALA A 75 -29.72 -1.02 18.62
C ALA A 75 -28.34 -0.38 18.89
N ALA A 76 -27.81 -0.53 20.11
CA ALA A 76 -26.52 0.06 20.48
C ALA A 76 -25.36 -0.76 19.86
N THR A 77 -25.42 -2.09 19.96
CA THR A 77 -24.44 -2.98 19.33
C THR A 77 -24.45 -2.85 17.81
N ALA A 78 -25.64 -2.79 17.20
CA ALA A 78 -25.81 -2.61 15.76
C ALA A 78 -25.19 -1.30 15.25
N MET A 79 -25.30 -0.22 16.04
CA MET A 79 -24.69 1.06 15.71
C MET A 79 -23.16 0.98 15.73
N GLN A 80 -22.58 0.30 16.72
CA GLN A 80 -21.14 0.07 16.80
C GLN A 80 -20.64 -0.79 15.63
N GLN A 81 -21.39 -1.84 15.27
CA GLN A 81 -21.07 -2.68 14.12
C GLN A 81 -21.13 -1.91 12.80
N ALA A 82 -22.14 -1.04 12.62
CA ALA A 82 -22.25 -0.17 11.46
C ALA A 82 -21.05 0.79 11.34
N GLN A 83 -20.63 1.40 12.45
CA GLN A 83 -19.45 2.26 12.48
C GLN A 83 -18.16 1.50 12.17
N ALA A 84 -17.99 0.31 12.75
CA ALA A 84 -16.82 -0.54 12.51
C ALA A 84 -16.75 -1.01 11.05
N SER A 85 -17.89 -1.38 10.47
CA SER A 85 -18.03 -1.76 9.07
C SER A 85 -17.66 -0.59 8.14
N LEU A 86 -18.20 0.60 8.38
CA LEU A 86 -17.85 1.81 7.63
C LEU A 86 -16.35 2.13 7.72
N LEU A 87 -15.77 2.05 8.92
CA LEU A 87 -14.33 2.25 9.11
C LEU A 87 -13.51 1.20 8.35
N GLY A 88 -13.94 -0.06 8.33
CA GLY A 88 -13.33 -1.12 7.56
C GLY A 88 -13.35 -0.86 6.05
N THR A 89 -14.46 -0.35 5.52
CA THR A 89 -14.56 0.09 4.12
C THR A 89 -13.57 1.22 3.83
N MET A 90 -13.54 2.26 4.66
CA MET A 90 -12.60 3.38 4.47
C MET A 90 -11.14 2.93 4.51
N GLN A 91 -10.79 2.02 5.42
CA GLN A 91 -9.43 1.45 5.50
C GLN A 91 -9.08 0.68 4.23
N ARG A 92 -10.02 -0.13 3.71
CA ARG A 92 -9.82 -0.87 2.47
C ARG A 92 -9.63 0.06 1.28
N ASP A 93 -10.46 1.08 1.15
CA ASP A 93 -10.38 2.03 0.04
C ASP A 93 -9.07 2.83 0.09
N ALA A 94 -8.66 3.27 1.29
CA ALA A 94 -7.37 3.91 1.51
C ALA A 94 -6.19 3.01 1.11
N ALA A 95 -6.24 1.72 1.45
CA ALA A 95 -5.21 0.76 1.09
C ALA A 95 -5.13 0.53 -0.42
N ILE A 96 -6.27 0.52 -1.12
CA ILE A 96 -6.33 0.41 -2.59
C ILE A 96 -5.69 1.64 -3.24
N MET A 97 -6.01 2.85 -2.76
CA MET A 97 -5.40 4.09 -3.26
C MET A 97 -3.88 4.11 -3.01
N ALA A 98 -3.45 3.72 -1.81
CA ALA A 98 -2.04 3.61 -1.47
C ALA A 98 -1.30 2.59 -2.35
N TYR A 99 -1.91 1.44 -2.63
CA TYR A 99 -1.35 0.44 -3.53
C TYR A 99 -1.15 1.00 -4.94
N ASN A 100 -2.12 1.72 -5.48
CA ASN A 100 -2.01 2.36 -6.80
C ASN A 100 -0.86 3.36 -6.85
N ASP A 101 -0.71 4.21 -5.83
CA ASP A 101 0.39 5.17 -5.74
C ASP A 101 1.75 4.47 -5.72
N VAL A 102 1.90 3.46 -4.86
CA VAL A 102 3.15 2.70 -4.72
C VAL A 102 3.47 1.91 -5.97
N PHE A 103 2.47 1.30 -6.61
CA PHE A 103 2.63 0.60 -7.88
C PHE A 103 3.11 1.54 -9.00
N LEU A 104 2.55 2.74 -9.07
CA LEU A 104 2.98 3.74 -10.05
C LEU A 104 4.42 4.20 -9.80
N MET A 105 4.80 4.43 -8.54
CA MET A 105 6.18 4.77 -8.16
C MET A 105 7.16 3.65 -8.54
N MET A 106 6.83 2.39 -8.26
CA MET A 106 7.65 1.24 -8.67
C MET A 106 7.78 1.13 -10.19
N THR A 107 6.66 1.32 -10.90
CA THR A 107 6.64 1.29 -12.37
C THR A 107 7.54 2.38 -12.96
N ALA A 108 7.44 3.60 -12.45
CA ALA A 108 8.28 4.72 -12.88
C ALA A 108 9.77 4.47 -12.60
N PHE A 109 10.10 3.92 -11.42
CA PHE A 109 11.46 3.53 -11.07
C PHE A 109 12.04 2.46 -12.02
N LEU A 110 11.27 1.41 -12.29
CA LEU A 110 11.69 0.35 -13.21
C LEU A 110 11.79 0.83 -14.66
N ALA A 111 10.87 1.68 -15.11
CA ALA A 111 10.92 2.31 -16.43
C ALA A 111 12.17 3.18 -16.58
N PHE A 112 12.51 3.97 -15.56
CA PHE A 112 13.73 4.77 -15.53
C PHE A 112 14.99 3.91 -15.56
N ALA A 113 15.05 2.85 -14.74
CA ALA A 113 16.17 1.91 -14.75
C ALA A 113 16.34 1.22 -16.11
N SER A 114 15.22 0.79 -16.72
CA SER A 114 15.22 0.19 -18.06
C SER A 114 15.72 1.17 -19.11
N PHE A 115 15.27 2.44 -19.07
CA PHE A 115 15.76 3.48 -19.96
C PHE A 115 17.26 3.70 -19.84
N LEU A 116 17.80 3.77 -18.61
CA LEU A 116 19.24 3.93 -18.40
C LEU A 116 20.03 2.77 -19.00
N ILE A 117 19.61 1.52 -18.73
CA ILE A 117 20.29 0.33 -19.23
C ILE A 117 20.29 0.30 -20.76
N LEU A 118 19.17 0.63 -21.40
CA LEU A 118 19.06 0.66 -22.86
C LEU A 118 19.91 1.76 -23.52
N ASN A 119 20.20 2.86 -22.80
CA ASN A 119 21.05 3.95 -23.30
C ASN A 119 22.54 3.76 -22.99
N MET A 120 22.90 2.81 -22.13
CA MET A 120 24.31 2.44 -21.93
C MET A 120 24.82 1.74 -23.19
N LYS A 121 25.70 2.42 -23.94
CA LYS A 121 26.51 1.80 -24.99
C LYS A 121 27.58 0.91 -24.33
N ASP A 122 27.77 -0.27 -24.90
CA ASP A 122 28.73 -1.31 -24.47
C ASP A 122 30.15 -0.81 -24.14
#